data_AF-A0A4Q5QRE1-F1
#
_entry.id   AF-A0A4Q5QRE1-F1
#
_cell.length_a   1.000
_cell.length_b   1.000
_cell.length_c   1.000
_cell.angle_alpha   90.00
_cell.angle_beta   90.00
_cell.angle_gamma   90.00
#
_symmetry.space_group_name_H-M   'P 1'
#
loop_
_entity.id
_entity.type
_entity.pdbx_description
1 polymer ?
#
loop_
_entity_poly.entity_id
_entity_poly.type
_entity_poly.pdbx_seq_one_letter_code
_entity_poly.pdbx_strand_id
1 'polypeptide(L)'
;MTIDPAARVTAPRPDNQDLALFGQTPSQTVGPFFHYGLPWKGGADLVGKSDMGARAELFPEDHYVLNLSSPTGTPAGEVIAVAGRVIDGNGDAVPDAMIEIWQANAAGRYA
;
A
#
# COMPACT_ATOMS: atom_id res chain seq x y z
N MET A 1 -24.06 -22.32 -1.39
CA MET A 1 -24.44 -21.02 -1.97
C MET A 1 -23.30 -20.58 -2.87
N THR A 2 -23.37 -20.91 -4.15
CA THR A 2 -22.29 -20.67 -5.11
C THR A 2 -22.60 -19.36 -5.83
N ILE A 3 -21.78 -18.33 -5.62
CA ILE A 3 -21.96 -17.05 -6.31
C ILE A 3 -21.44 -17.22 -7.74
N ASP A 4 -22.29 -16.99 -8.73
CA ASP A 4 -21.93 -16.99 -10.15
C ASP A 4 -21.05 -15.77 -10.47
N PRO A 5 -19.77 -15.97 -10.85
CA PRO A 5 -18.87 -14.87 -11.18
C PRO A 5 -19.30 -14.10 -12.44
N ALA A 6 -20.08 -14.70 -13.34
CA ALA A 6 -20.58 -14.04 -14.56
C ALA A 6 -21.70 -13.02 -14.29
N ALA A 7 -22.36 -13.11 -13.13
CA ALA A 7 -23.43 -12.19 -12.73
C ALA A 7 -22.92 -10.93 -11.99
N ARG A 8 -21.59 -10.75 -11.86
CA ARG A 8 -21.02 -9.56 -11.21
C ARG A 8 -21.22 -8.33 -12.10
N VAL A 9 -22.09 -7.42 -11.67
CA VAL A 9 -22.12 -6.05 -12.19
C VAL A 9 -20.86 -5.35 -11.67
N THR A 10 -19.87 -5.17 -12.53
CA THR A 10 -18.58 -4.52 -12.23
C THR A 10 -18.65 -2.99 -12.31
N ALA A 11 -19.73 -2.45 -12.90
CA ALA A 11 -19.93 -1.01 -12.97
C ALA A 11 -20.20 -0.43 -11.58
N PRO A 12 -19.50 0.66 -11.18
CA PRO A 12 -19.84 1.41 -9.97
C PRO A 12 -21.32 1.80 -9.99
N ARG A 13 -21.99 1.76 -8.83
CA ARG A 13 -23.34 2.33 -8.75
C ARG A 13 -23.23 3.83 -9.01
N PRO A 14 -23.95 4.38 -10.00
CA PRO A 14 -23.83 5.80 -10.37
C PRO A 14 -24.52 6.73 -9.37
N ASP A 15 -25.27 6.18 -8.41
CA ASP A 15 -26.08 6.90 -7.43
C ASP A 15 -25.25 7.70 -6.40
N ASN A 16 -23.94 7.46 -6.29
CA ASN A 16 -23.04 8.21 -5.40
C ASN A 16 -22.02 9.10 -6.14
N GLN A 17 -22.12 9.22 -7.48
CA GLN A 17 -21.14 9.93 -8.31
C GLN A 17 -21.68 11.19 -8.99
N ASP A 18 -22.96 11.51 -8.80
CA ASP A 18 -23.51 12.76 -9.33
C ASP A 18 -23.06 13.96 -8.47
N LEU A 19 -22.04 14.66 -8.96
CA LEU A 19 -21.51 15.88 -8.33
C LEU A 19 -22.57 16.98 -8.19
N ALA A 20 -23.59 17.01 -9.06
CA ALA A 20 -24.68 17.97 -8.97
C ALA A 20 -25.66 17.65 -7.83
N LEU A 21 -25.72 16.38 -7.40
CA LEU A 21 -26.63 15.90 -6.36
C LEU A 21 -26.01 15.96 -4.95
N PHE A 22 -24.72 15.67 -4.82
CA PHE A 22 -24.05 15.54 -3.51
C PHE A 22 -22.90 16.52 -3.27
N GLY A 23 -22.35 17.15 -4.33
CA GLY A 23 -21.13 17.94 -4.22
C GLY A 23 -19.93 17.13 -3.70
N GLN A 24 -18.83 17.82 -3.41
CA GLN A 24 -17.66 17.23 -2.76
C GLN A 24 -17.77 17.41 -1.25
N THR A 25 -17.52 16.35 -0.47
CA THR A 25 -17.57 16.40 1.00
C THR A 25 -16.18 16.26 1.63
N PRO A 26 -15.99 16.71 2.89
CA PRO A 26 -14.75 16.46 3.64
C PRO A 26 -14.38 14.97 3.71
N SER A 27 -15.37 14.07 3.83
CA SER A 27 -15.12 12.63 3.89
C SER A 27 -14.56 12.04 2.59
N GLN A 28 -14.65 12.77 1.47
CA GLN A 28 -14.10 12.37 0.16
C GLN A 28 -12.75 13.03 -0.14
N THR A 29 -12.38 14.07 0.61
CA THR A 29 -11.20 14.92 0.33
C THR A 29 -10.12 14.82 1.38
N VAL A 30 -10.46 14.38 2.59
CA VAL A 30 -9.51 14.15 3.67
C VAL A 30 -9.18 12.67 3.73
N GLY A 31 -7.91 12.35 3.49
CA GLY A 31 -7.36 11.01 3.66
C GLY A 31 -6.64 10.85 5.00
N PRO A 32 -6.26 9.61 5.35
CA PRO A 32 -5.40 9.33 6.50
C PRO A 32 -3.96 9.86 6.30
N PHE A 33 -3.34 10.31 7.38
CA PHE A 33 -1.93 10.71 7.42
C PHE A 33 -1.06 9.54 7.90
N PHE A 34 -0.26 8.97 7.00
CA PHE A 34 0.51 7.74 7.27
C PHE A 34 1.91 7.97 7.87
N HIS A 35 2.38 9.22 7.92
CA HIS A 35 3.77 9.56 8.28
C HIS A 35 4.18 9.11 9.70
N TYR A 36 3.23 8.96 10.62
CA TYR A 36 3.51 8.65 12.03
C TYR A 36 3.72 7.16 12.32
N GLY A 37 3.33 6.25 11.43
CA GLY A 37 3.30 4.81 11.75
C GLY A 37 3.75 3.84 10.66
N LEU A 38 3.80 4.26 9.39
CA LEU A 38 4.11 3.36 8.27
C LEU A 38 5.53 3.44 7.69
N PRO A 39 6.29 4.56 7.75
CA PRO A 39 7.67 4.47 7.32
C PRO A 39 8.41 3.53 8.28
N TRP A 40 9.06 2.50 7.77
CA TRP A 40 10.08 1.74 8.49
C TRP A 40 11.32 1.61 7.63
N LYS A 41 12.48 1.60 8.26
CA LYS A 41 13.76 1.65 7.54
C LYS A 41 13.96 0.34 6.77
N GLY A 42 14.01 0.42 5.44
CA GLY A 42 14.09 -0.75 4.57
C GLY A 42 12.73 -1.41 4.29
N GLY A 43 11.61 -0.75 4.60
CA GLY A 43 10.27 -1.28 4.31
C GLY A 43 9.88 -1.39 2.85
N ALA A 44 10.54 -0.61 2.00
CA ALA A 44 10.44 -0.71 0.56
C ALA A 44 11.34 -1.82 -0.02
N ASP A 45 12.27 -2.36 0.78
CA ASP A 45 13.22 -3.37 0.33
C ASP A 45 12.63 -4.77 0.54
N LEU A 46 12.21 -5.40 -0.56
CA LEU A 46 11.68 -6.77 -0.56
C LEU A 46 12.79 -7.84 -0.60
N VAL A 47 14.04 -7.41 -0.69
CA VAL A 47 15.24 -8.25 -0.74
C VAL A 47 16.17 -7.88 0.41
N GLY A 48 16.59 -8.85 1.22
CA GLY A 48 17.55 -8.62 2.32
C GLY A 48 16.89 -8.41 3.68
N LYS A 49 17.58 -7.72 4.59
CA LYS A 49 17.09 -7.40 5.94
C LYS A 49 16.65 -5.95 6.00
N SER A 50 15.41 -5.72 6.42
CA SER A 50 14.90 -4.39 6.78
C SER A 50 15.10 -4.15 8.28
N ASP A 51 15.43 -2.93 8.67
CA ASP A 51 15.47 -2.50 10.07
C ASP A 51 14.04 -2.22 10.56
N MET A 52 13.75 -2.51 11.83
CA MET A 52 12.42 -2.31 12.42
C MET A 52 12.10 -0.82 12.63
N GLY A 53 10.92 -0.37 12.13
CA GLY A 53 10.23 0.88 12.49
C GLY A 53 10.94 2.21 12.16
N ALA A 54 10.23 3.27 11.74
CA ALA A 54 10.81 4.63 11.72
C ALA A 54 10.92 5.27 13.11
N ARG A 55 10.27 4.66 14.12
CA ARG A 55 10.09 5.20 15.47
C ARG A 55 9.84 4.08 16.51
N ALA A 56 10.73 3.09 16.60
CA ALA A 56 10.59 1.99 17.57
C ALA A 56 10.48 2.51 19.03
N GLU A 57 11.06 3.68 19.32
CA GLU A 57 10.98 4.39 20.59
C GLU A 57 9.60 4.95 20.95
N LEU A 58 8.68 5.08 19.99
CA LEU A 58 7.34 5.64 20.22
C LEU A 58 6.28 4.57 20.55
N PHE A 59 6.63 3.28 20.45
CA PHE A 59 5.68 2.19 20.64
C PHE A 59 6.26 1.15 21.62
N PRO A 60 5.48 0.65 22.60
CA PRO A 60 5.89 -0.46 23.45
C PRO A 60 6.29 -1.68 22.60
N GLU A 61 7.20 -2.52 23.11
CA GLU A 61 7.67 -3.72 22.39
C GLU A 61 6.53 -4.64 21.94
N ASP A 62 5.45 -4.66 22.71
CA ASP A 62 4.26 -5.48 22.50
C ASP A 62 3.36 -4.99 21.34
N HIS A 63 3.59 -3.78 20.80
CA HIS A 63 2.71 -3.11 19.85
C HIS A 63 3.16 -3.19 18.37
N TYR A 64 4.35 -3.73 18.08
CA TYR A 64 4.88 -3.85 16.71
C TYR A 64 4.98 -5.29 16.18
N VAL A 65 4.18 -6.21 16.71
CA VAL A 65 4.17 -7.64 16.29
C VAL A 65 3.52 -7.86 14.91
N LEU A 66 3.70 -6.92 13.97
CA LEU A 66 3.49 -7.15 12.55
C LEU A 66 4.76 -7.81 12.00
N ASN A 67 4.77 -9.14 12.08
CA ASN A 67 5.62 -10.05 11.33
C ASN A 67 7.10 -9.61 11.18
N LEU A 68 7.96 -10.07 12.09
CA LEU A 68 9.40 -9.99 11.87
C LEU A 68 9.73 -10.64 10.53
N SER A 69 10.36 -9.89 9.61
CA SER A 69 10.98 -10.43 8.41
C SER A 69 12.01 -11.48 8.84
N SER A 70 11.58 -12.74 8.93
CA SER A 70 12.49 -13.85 9.16
C SER A 70 13.42 -13.91 7.93
N PRO A 71 14.75 -13.94 8.09
CA PRO A 71 15.65 -13.95 6.94
C PRO A 71 15.40 -15.20 6.09
N THR A 72 14.68 -15.08 4.98
CA THR A 72 14.39 -16.18 4.05
C THR A 72 15.47 -16.27 2.97
N GLY A 73 16.73 -16.43 3.38
CA GLY A 73 17.85 -16.62 2.45
C GLY A 73 17.94 -15.55 1.34
N THR A 74 18.63 -15.87 0.24
CA THR A 74 18.60 -15.05 -0.97
C THR A 74 17.36 -15.43 -1.80
N PRO A 75 16.45 -14.51 -2.11
CA PRO A 75 15.29 -14.82 -2.95
C PRO A 75 15.75 -15.24 -4.36
N ALA A 76 15.08 -16.25 -4.93
CA ALA A 76 15.31 -16.64 -6.32
C ALA A 76 14.75 -15.59 -7.27
N GLY A 77 15.48 -15.29 -8.35
CA GLY A 77 15.08 -14.33 -9.37
C GLY A 77 16.11 -13.22 -9.58
N GLU A 78 15.80 -12.32 -10.51
CA GLU A 78 16.59 -11.10 -10.74
C GLU A 78 16.25 -10.05 -9.67
N VAL A 79 17.28 -9.42 -9.11
CA VAL A 79 17.09 -8.28 -8.21
C VAL A 79 16.96 -7.02 -9.06
N ILE A 80 15.82 -6.34 -8.93
CA ILE A 80 15.52 -5.12 -9.66
C ILE A 80 15.20 -3.96 -8.70
N ALA A 81 15.44 -2.73 -9.14
CA ALA A 81 15.02 -1.52 -8.46
C ALA A 81 13.83 -0.90 -9.21
N VAL A 82 12.78 -0.53 -8.47
CA VAL A 82 11.63 0.20 -8.99
C VAL A 82 11.66 1.62 -8.43
N ALA A 83 11.67 2.62 -9.31
CA ALA A 83 11.71 4.03 -8.93
C ALA A 83 10.75 4.85 -9.80
N GLY A 84 10.21 5.93 -9.25
CA GLY A 84 9.23 6.79 -9.94
C GLY A 84 8.91 8.08 -9.18
N ARG A 85 7.93 8.84 -9.67
CA ARG A 85 7.38 10.04 -9.02
C ARG A 85 5.85 9.94 -8.97
N VAL A 86 5.26 10.43 -7.89
CA VAL A 86 3.81 10.60 -7.76
C VAL A 86 3.46 12.07 -8.02
N ILE A 87 2.56 12.31 -8.96
CA ILE A 87 2.07 13.63 -9.34
C ILE A 87 0.54 13.64 -9.32
N ASP A 88 -0.06 14.80 -9.03
CA ASP A 88 -1.51 14.99 -9.10
C ASP A 88 -2.00 15.34 -10.51
N GLY A 89 -3.29 15.64 -10.65
CA GLY A 89 -3.91 16.00 -11.94
C GLY A 89 -3.45 17.36 -12.50
N ASN A 90 -2.83 18.21 -11.69
CA ASN A 90 -2.25 19.49 -12.10
C ASN A 90 -0.76 19.36 -12.45
N GLY A 91 -0.15 18.20 -12.19
CA GLY A 91 1.26 17.92 -12.41
C GLY A 91 2.15 18.26 -11.20
N ASP A 92 1.55 18.62 -10.06
CA ASP A 92 2.28 18.91 -8.83
C ASP A 92 2.70 17.61 -8.14
N ALA A 93 3.85 17.62 -7.47
CA ALA A 93 4.35 16.45 -6.76
C ALA A 93 3.49 16.15 -5.52
N VAL A 94 3.24 14.87 -5.24
CA VAL A 94 2.58 14.41 -4.01
C VAL A 94 3.64 13.82 -3.06
N PRO A 95 4.18 14.62 -2.12
CA PRO A 95 5.38 14.25 -1.35
C PRO A 95 5.13 13.19 -0.26
N ASP A 96 3.88 12.99 0.15
CA ASP A 96 3.46 12.12 1.25
C ASP A 96 2.54 10.97 0.78
N ALA A 97 2.52 10.68 -0.52
CA ALA A 97 1.79 9.56 -1.07
C ALA A 97 2.24 8.23 -0.45
N MET A 98 1.28 7.43 0.00
CA MET A 98 1.52 6.02 0.35
C MET A 98 1.48 5.17 -0.92
N ILE A 99 2.54 4.40 -1.16
CA ILE A 99 2.62 3.42 -2.24
C ILE A 99 2.66 2.03 -1.62
N GLU A 100 1.73 1.17 -2.01
CA GLU A 100 1.69 -0.24 -1.62
C GLU A 100 1.90 -1.12 -2.85
N ILE A 101 2.76 -2.14 -2.71
CA ILE A 101 3.11 -3.05 -3.80
C ILE A 101 2.97 -4.49 -3.31
N TRP A 102 2.36 -5.32 -4.15
CA TRP A 102 2.23 -6.76 -3.95
C TRP A 102 2.79 -7.48 -5.17
N GLN A 103 3.52 -8.56 -4.95
CA GLN A 103 4.12 -9.34 -6.04
C GLN A 103 4.03 -10.84 -5.78
N ALA A 104 4.06 -11.61 -6.87
CA ALA A 104 4.39 -13.04 -6.82
C ALA A 104 5.91 -13.23 -6.67
N ASN A 105 6.35 -14.43 -6.31
CA ASN A 105 7.76 -14.81 -6.42
C ASN A 105 8.18 -15.06 -7.88
N ALA A 106 9.47 -15.36 -8.11
CA ALA A 106 10.01 -15.64 -9.45
C ALA A 106 9.39 -16.83 -10.20
N ALA A 107 8.62 -17.69 -9.52
CA ALA A 107 7.86 -18.77 -10.13
C ALA A 107 6.38 -18.40 -10.39
N GLY A 108 6.00 -17.14 -10.22
CA GLY A 108 4.64 -16.65 -10.40
C GLY A 108 3.66 -17.07 -9.31
N ARG A 109 4.14 -17.46 -8.12
CA ARG A 109 3.29 -17.84 -6.98
C ARG A 109 3.15 -16.71 -5.96
N TYR A 110 1.91 -16.42 -5.56
CA TYR A 110 1.58 -15.55 -4.42
C TYR A 110 1.60 -16.34 -3.10
N ALA A 111 1.75 -15.62 -1.99
CA ALA A 111 1.69 -16.16 -0.63
C ALA A 111 0.25 -16.27 -0.12
#